data_AF-V5YP06-F1
#
_entry.id   AF-V5YP06-F1
#
_cell.length_a   1.000
_cell.length_b   1.000
_cell.length_c   1.000
_cell.angle_alpha   90.00
_cell.angle_beta   90.00
_cell.angle_gamma   90.00
#
_symmetry.space_group_name_H-M   'P 1'
#
loop_
_entity.id
_entity.type
_entity.pdbx_description
1 polymer ?
#
loop_
_entity_poly.entity_id
_entity_poly.type
_entity_poly.pdbx_seq_one_letter_code
_entity_poly.pdbx_strand_id
1 'polypeptide(L)'
;MRRAESQVGDADVQNPQDGRRSTRADRGTGHACCRDRGSVPGLGDSRASRDPPTLLRGVFRFVMASTAGFRMIASHGLSLPPWIEENAYFSDPSHRVWLRRRIGLFGVPVAFILHNPSTAGLVKNDPTVRRGLGFAMSIGASDLIFVNAATGIATNADALADMDDPIGPMADEALRVAAEFCLSRGGVLIAAWGAPKGKAATRRLMDSRFEAILRLGLPLNVLRLTGSGYPEHPLRLPAKLRPVPWRYPQPRLQSHSPVLVTGDLLG
;
A
#
# COMPACT_ATOMS: atom_id res chain seq x y z
N MET A 1 11.71 41.16 -49.70
CA MET A 1 10.35 40.97 -50.28
C MET A 1 10.03 39.48 -50.20
N ARG A 2 9.02 38.94 -49.51
CA ARG A 2 7.92 39.43 -48.67
C ARG A 2 7.74 38.44 -47.51
N ARG A 3 7.30 38.96 -46.36
CA ARG A 3 6.84 38.23 -45.17
C ARG A 3 5.55 37.45 -45.45
N ALA A 4 5.32 36.40 -44.65
CA ALA A 4 3.98 36.06 -44.17
C ALA A 4 4.11 35.50 -42.73
N GLU A 5 3.71 36.33 -41.77
CA GLU A 5 3.43 36.02 -40.37
C GLU A 5 1.94 35.60 -40.26
N SER A 6 1.61 34.62 -39.44
CA SER A 6 0.25 34.42 -38.89
C SER A 6 0.37 33.76 -37.50
N GLN A 7 0.27 34.54 -36.40
CA GLN A 7 -0.91 34.64 -35.51
C GLN A 7 -1.35 33.26 -34.98
N VAL A 8 -1.00 32.86 -33.75
CA VAL A 8 -1.56 33.27 -32.43
C VAL A 8 -3.08 33.27 -32.42
N GLY A 9 -3.65 32.28 -31.73
CA GLY A 9 -5.06 32.21 -31.37
C GLY A 9 -5.19 31.54 -30.00
N ASP A 10 -5.42 32.37 -28.97
CA ASP A 10 -5.90 31.97 -27.65
C ASP A 10 -7.28 31.33 -27.79
N ALA A 11 -7.49 30.21 -27.07
CA ALA A 11 -8.82 29.63 -26.89
C ALA A 11 -9.15 29.64 -25.40
N ASP A 12 -10.00 30.59 -25.05
CA ASP A 12 -10.56 30.85 -23.74
C ASP A 12 -11.43 29.69 -23.22
N VAL A 13 -11.36 29.57 -21.90
CA VAL A 13 -12.19 28.78 -20.99
C VAL A 13 -13.66 29.22 -21.08
N GLN A 14 -14.58 28.30 -21.37
CA GLN A 14 -16.01 28.50 -21.03
C GLN A 14 -16.68 27.23 -20.49
N ASN A 15 -17.15 27.38 -19.25
CA ASN A 15 -18.04 26.50 -18.48
C ASN A 15 -19.51 26.83 -18.82
N PRO A 16 -20.42 25.86 -19.02
CA PRO A 16 -21.84 26.14 -19.03
C PRO A 16 -22.53 25.65 -17.75
N GLN A 17 -23.05 26.58 -16.96
CA GLN A 17 -24.16 26.33 -16.04
C GLN A 17 -25.48 26.86 -16.59
N ASP A 18 -26.51 26.07 -16.31
CA ASP A 18 -27.92 26.38 -16.09
C ASP A 18 -28.84 26.89 -17.21
N GLY A 19 -29.94 26.14 -17.35
CA GLY A 19 -31.27 26.73 -17.39
C GLY A 19 -32.21 26.19 -18.46
N ARG A 20 -33.15 25.31 -18.06
CA ARG A 20 -34.58 25.45 -18.40
C ARG A 20 -35.47 24.50 -17.60
N ARG A 21 -36.32 25.12 -16.76
CA ARG A 21 -37.58 24.60 -16.20
C ARG A 21 -38.63 24.45 -17.31
N SER A 22 -39.56 23.50 -17.14
CA SER A 22 -41.01 23.70 -17.33
C SER A 22 -41.77 22.40 -16.99
N THR A 23 -42.53 22.38 -15.88
CA THR A 23 -44.00 22.15 -15.72
C THR A 23 -44.53 20.76 -16.13
N ARG A 24 -45.43 20.04 -15.42
CA ARG A 24 -46.67 20.45 -14.73
C ARG A 24 -47.32 19.25 -13.97
N ALA A 25 -47.97 19.55 -12.84
CA ALA A 25 -49.15 18.97 -12.16
C ALA A 25 -49.26 17.44 -11.89
N ASP A 26 -49.54 16.92 -10.68
CA ASP A 26 -50.50 17.22 -9.58
C ASP A 26 -51.74 16.27 -9.57
N ARG A 27 -52.28 16.06 -8.36
CA ARG A 27 -53.31 15.14 -7.79
C ARG A 27 -52.66 14.07 -6.90
N GLY A 28 -52.67 14.18 -5.56
CA GLY A 28 -53.82 14.34 -4.64
C GLY A 28 -54.19 12.93 -4.14
N THR A 29 -54.43 12.56 -2.89
CA THR A 29 -54.91 13.19 -1.64
C THR A 29 -54.96 12.07 -0.58
N GLY A 30 -54.95 12.37 0.73
CA GLY A 30 -55.41 11.41 1.75
C GLY A 30 -54.73 11.51 3.13
N HIS A 31 -55.29 12.35 4.00
CA HIS A 31 -54.98 12.52 5.43
C HIS A 31 -55.69 11.49 6.34
N ALA A 32 -55.28 11.51 7.63
CA ALA A 32 -55.96 11.07 8.88
C ALA A 32 -55.44 9.75 9.49
N CYS A 33 -54.80 9.69 10.67
CA CYS A 33 -55.13 10.12 12.05
C CYS A 33 -55.82 9.03 12.91
N CYS A 34 -55.07 8.59 13.93
CA CYS A 34 -55.46 8.50 15.34
C CYS A 34 -56.05 7.21 15.97
N ARG A 35 -55.34 6.79 17.06
CA ARG A 35 -55.75 6.15 18.34
C ARG A 35 -56.23 4.69 18.41
N ASP A 36 -55.57 3.88 19.25
CA ASP A 36 -56.03 3.35 20.57
C ASP A 36 -54.97 2.36 21.12
N ARG A 37 -54.41 2.49 22.34
CA ARG A 37 -54.86 2.15 23.72
C ARG A 37 -55.16 0.67 24.01
N GLY A 38 -54.46 0.14 25.03
CA GLY A 38 -54.75 -1.08 25.80
C GLY A 38 -53.90 -2.30 25.37
N SER A 39 -53.32 -3.16 26.21
CA SER A 39 -53.33 -3.36 27.66
C SER A 39 -52.18 -4.32 28.01
N VAL A 40 -51.59 -4.20 29.21
CA VAL A 40 -50.65 -5.16 29.81
C VAL A 40 -51.45 -6.33 30.41
N PRO A 41 -50.96 -7.59 30.38
CA PRO A 41 -50.45 -8.18 31.63
C PRO A 41 -49.32 -9.24 31.43
N GLY A 42 -48.52 -9.46 32.48
CA GLY A 42 -47.79 -10.72 32.66
C GLY A 42 -46.37 -10.60 33.22
N LEU A 43 -46.27 -10.52 34.56
CA LEU A 43 -45.04 -10.83 35.28
C LEU A 43 -44.67 -12.31 35.06
N GLY A 44 -43.43 -12.56 34.65
CA GLY A 44 -42.80 -13.88 34.60
C GLY A 44 -41.36 -13.76 35.06
N ASP A 45 -41.14 -14.17 36.30
CA ASP A 45 -39.88 -14.16 37.03
C ASP A 45 -38.97 -15.30 36.56
N SER A 46 -37.71 -15.02 36.17
CA SER A 46 -36.64 -16.04 35.98
C SER A 46 -35.26 -15.41 35.70
N ARG A 47 -34.45 -15.37 36.77
CA ARG A 47 -32.98 -15.49 36.86
C ARG A 47 -32.16 -15.42 35.55
N ALA A 48 -31.30 -14.40 35.46
CA ALA A 48 -29.96 -14.55 34.88
C ALA A 48 -29.02 -13.48 35.45
N SER A 49 -28.05 -13.94 36.24
CA SER A 49 -26.84 -13.21 36.62
C SER A 49 -26.19 -12.58 35.37
N ARG A 50 -25.86 -11.29 35.44
CA ARG A 50 -25.09 -10.57 34.42
C ARG A 50 -23.85 -9.98 35.06
N ASP A 51 -22.83 -10.82 35.21
CA ASP A 51 -21.46 -10.31 35.33
C ASP A 51 -21.01 -9.78 33.97
N PRO A 52 -20.34 -8.61 33.89
CA PRO A 52 -19.80 -8.09 32.64
C PRO A 52 -18.59 -8.92 32.19
N PRO A 53 -18.40 -9.18 30.88
CA PRO A 53 -17.23 -9.92 30.42
C PRO A 53 -15.96 -9.10 30.63
N THR A 54 -15.10 -9.63 31.50
CA THR A 54 -13.75 -9.17 31.77
C THR A 54 -12.96 -9.05 30.46
N LEU A 55 -12.47 -7.83 30.20
CA LEU A 55 -11.52 -7.52 29.12
C LEU A 55 -10.37 -8.53 29.14
N LEU A 56 -10.33 -9.41 28.15
CA LEU A 56 -9.16 -10.23 27.86
C LEU A 56 -8.02 -9.26 27.49
N ARG A 57 -7.15 -8.98 28.46
CA ARG A 57 -5.83 -8.41 28.22
C ARG A 57 -5.04 -9.41 27.39
N GLY A 58 -5.21 -9.34 26.08
CA GLY A 58 -4.36 -10.02 25.12
C GLY A 58 -2.96 -9.45 25.26
N VAL A 59 -2.12 -10.17 26.00
CA VAL A 59 -0.68 -9.94 26.09
C VAL A 59 -0.11 -10.07 24.67
N PHE A 60 0.13 -8.93 24.00
CA PHE A 60 1.00 -8.90 22.84
C PHE A 60 2.39 -9.31 23.31
N ARG A 61 2.72 -10.60 23.14
CA ARG A 61 4.09 -11.09 23.30
C ARG A 61 4.89 -10.49 22.16
N PHE A 62 5.55 -9.37 22.44
CA PHE A 62 6.60 -8.81 21.61
C PHE A 62 7.73 -9.84 21.56
N VAL A 63 7.82 -10.60 20.46
CA VAL A 63 8.98 -11.44 20.20
C VAL A 63 10.11 -10.48 19.85
N MET A 64 10.99 -10.20 20.81
CA MET A 64 12.32 -9.65 20.54
C MET A 64 13.02 -10.65 19.62
N ALA A 65 13.00 -10.40 18.31
CA ALA A 65 13.78 -11.17 17.37
C ALA A 65 15.26 -10.91 17.68
N SER A 66 16.00 -12.00 17.95
CA SER A 66 17.45 -12.01 18.13
C SER A 66 18.14 -11.18 17.04
N THR A 67 18.88 -10.16 17.47
CA THR A 67 19.59 -9.17 16.65
C THR A 67 20.94 -9.66 16.13
N ALA A 68 21.20 -10.96 16.16
CA ALA A 68 22.45 -11.51 15.64
C ALA A 68 22.44 -11.54 14.10
N GLY A 69 22.95 -10.47 13.47
CA GLY A 69 23.37 -10.47 12.07
C GLY A 69 22.87 -9.32 11.20
N PHE A 70 21.99 -8.44 11.70
CA PHE A 70 21.62 -7.24 10.96
C PHE A 70 22.62 -6.13 11.26
N ARG A 71 23.60 -5.91 10.38
CA ARG A 71 24.39 -4.69 10.41
C ARG A 71 23.46 -3.58 9.93
N MET A 72 22.75 -2.99 10.89
CA MET A 72 22.07 -1.71 10.74
C MET A 72 23.07 -0.78 10.06
N ILE A 73 22.82 -0.43 8.80
CA ILE A 73 23.35 0.82 8.31
C ILE A 73 22.63 1.83 9.18
N ALA A 74 23.29 2.28 10.24
CA ALA A 74 22.85 3.40 11.04
C ALA A 74 22.88 4.61 10.10
N SER A 75 21.80 4.77 9.32
CA SER A 75 21.55 5.99 8.56
C SER A 75 21.24 7.06 9.59
N HIS A 76 22.32 7.73 9.98
CA HIS A 76 22.28 9.02 10.64
C HIS A 76 21.25 9.90 9.92
N GLY A 77 20.14 10.20 10.59
CA GLY A 77 19.27 11.33 10.29
C GLY A 77 18.90 11.56 8.82
N LEU A 78 18.61 10.53 8.03
CA LEU A 78 17.97 10.77 6.74
C LEU A 78 16.56 11.28 7.02
N SER A 79 16.39 12.60 6.87
CA SER A 79 15.07 13.21 6.79
C SER A 79 14.29 12.48 5.71
N LEU A 80 13.15 11.91 6.11
CA LEU A 80 12.27 11.27 5.15
C LEU A 80 11.85 12.32 4.10
N PRO A 81 11.72 11.94 2.82
CA PRO A 81 11.38 12.89 1.78
C PRO A 81 10.01 13.54 2.03
N PRO A 82 9.79 14.83 1.71
CA PRO A 82 8.51 15.49 1.97
C PRO A 82 7.29 14.80 1.32
N TRP A 83 7.49 14.15 0.18
CA TRP A 83 6.43 13.45 -0.57
C TRP A 83 5.81 12.27 0.19
N ILE A 84 6.40 11.81 1.30
CA ILE A 84 5.78 10.77 2.15
C ILE A 84 4.49 11.26 2.84
N GLU A 85 4.34 12.58 2.99
CA GLU A 85 3.17 13.20 3.61
C GLU A 85 2.00 13.34 2.63
N GLU A 86 2.26 13.12 1.34
CA GLU A 86 1.23 13.17 0.30
C GLU A 86 0.40 11.88 0.23
N ASN A 87 -0.87 12.01 -0.20
CA ASN A 87 -1.76 10.86 -0.40
C ASN A 87 -1.29 9.92 -1.52
N ALA A 88 -0.59 10.43 -2.52
CA ALA A 88 0.15 9.66 -3.51
C ALA A 88 1.22 10.54 -4.13
N TYR A 89 2.34 9.93 -4.51
CA TYR A 89 3.42 10.61 -5.23
C TYR A 89 3.68 9.91 -6.56
N PHE A 90 3.79 10.73 -7.61
CA PHE A 90 4.06 10.32 -8.98
C PHE A 90 5.33 11.03 -9.45
N SER A 91 6.30 10.28 -9.97
CA SER A 91 7.51 10.88 -10.57
C SER A 91 7.23 11.46 -11.95
N ASP A 92 6.25 10.88 -12.64
CA ASP A 92 5.73 11.30 -13.94
C ASP A 92 4.33 10.65 -14.15
N PRO A 93 3.58 11.00 -15.21
CA PRO A 93 2.23 10.46 -15.43
C PRO A 93 2.13 8.94 -15.57
N SER A 94 3.22 8.26 -15.90
CA SER A 94 3.30 6.81 -16.10
C SER A 94 3.76 6.05 -14.86
N HIS A 95 4.23 6.74 -13.80
CA HIS A 95 4.85 6.12 -12.63
C HIS A 95 4.26 6.60 -11.31
N ARG A 96 3.72 5.66 -10.51
CA ARG A 96 3.30 5.92 -9.13
C ARG A 96 4.26 5.27 -8.15
N VAL A 97 5.01 6.12 -7.47
CA VAL A 97 6.07 5.72 -6.53
C VAL A 97 5.49 5.37 -5.15
N TRP A 98 4.46 6.11 -4.72
CA TRP A 98 3.90 6.01 -3.37
C TRP A 98 2.40 6.23 -3.35
N LEU A 99 1.69 5.53 -2.46
CA LEU A 99 0.29 5.80 -2.12
C LEU A 99 0.12 5.67 -0.61
N ARG A 100 -0.42 6.70 0.03
CA ARG A 100 -0.71 6.71 1.46
C ARG A 100 -2.20 6.92 1.70
N ARG A 101 -2.72 6.25 2.72
CA ARG A 101 -4.02 6.55 3.33
C ARG A 101 -3.80 6.64 4.83
N ARG A 102 -3.98 7.85 5.37
CA ARG A 102 -4.03 8.03 6.82
C ARG A 102 -5.34 7.44 7.35
N ILE A 103 -5.22 6.55 8.33
CA ILE A 103 -6.34 5.87 8.98
C ILE A 103 -6.71 6.56 10.29
N GLY A 104 -5.71 6.98 11.06
CA GLY A 104 -5.91 7.59 12.37
C GLY A 104 -4.72 8.43 12.84
N LEU A 105 -4.87 9.05 14.01
CA LEU A 105 -3.80 9.81 14.67
C LEU A 105 -2.82 8.89 15.42
N PHE A 106 -3.27 7.71 15.83
CA PHE A 106 -2.52 6.74 16.61
C PHE A 106 -2.37 5.43 15.84
N GLY A 107 -1.41 4.62 16.25
CA GLY A 107 -1.10 3.33 15.63
C GLY A 107 0.28 3.34 14.97
N VAL A 108 0.53 2.28 14.20
CA VAL A 108 1.80 2.09 13.48
C VAL A 108 1.56 2.10 11.97
N PRO A 109 2.53 2.50 11.15
CA PRO A 109 2.35 2.43 9.70
C PRO A 109 2.45 0.97 9.20
N VAL A 110 1.57 0.62 8.27
CA VAL A 110 1.60 -0.67 7.57
C VAL A 110 1.80 -0.41 6.09
N ALA A 111 2.96 -0.84 5.58
CA ALA A 111 3.31 -0.74 4.17
C ALA A 111 3.15 -2.10 3.48
N PHE A 112 2.58 -2.10 2.28
CA PHE A 112 2.58 -3.26 1.39
C PHE A 112 3.44 -2.97 0.16
N ILE A 113 4.26 -3.94 -0.22
CA ILE A 113 4.96 -3.99 -1.50
C ILE A 113 4.11 -4.83 -2.45
N LEU A 114 3.47 -4.18 -3.41
CA LEU A 114 2.63 -4.82 -4.42
C LEU A 114 3.41 -4.99 -5.73
N HIS A 115 2.76 -5.60 -6.74
CA HIS A 115 3.39 -5.89 -8.03
C HIS A 115 3.71 -4.61 -8.79
N ASN A 116 2.67 -3.89 -9.20
CA ASN A 116 2.74 -2.61 -9.89
C ASN A 116 1.45 -1.83 -9.62
N PRO A 117 1.48 -0.50 -9.72
CA PRO A 117 0.29 0.31 -9.56
C PRO A 117 -0.70 0.09 -10.71
N SER A 118 -1.98 0.00 -10.36
CA SER A 118 -3.11 0.17 -11.29
C SER A 118 -3.53 1.66 -11.35
N THR A 119 -4.59 1.98 -12.09
CA THR A 119 -5.19 3.32 -12.20
C THR A 119 -5.82 3.87 -10.90
N ALA A 120 -5.57 3.26 -9.74
CA ALA A 120 -6.02 3.79 -8.45
C ALA A 120 -5.53 5.23 -8.25
N GLY A 121 -6.45 6.19 -8.34
CA GLY A 121 -6.13 7.62 -8.23
C GLY A 121 -5.97 8.09 -6.78
N LEU A 122 -5.73 9.39 -6.64
CA LEU A 122 -5.64 10.10 -5.36
C LEU A 122 -6.92 9.98 -4.51
N VAL A 123 -8.09 9.90 -5.16
CA VAL A 123 -9.39 10.08 -4.50
C VAL A 123 -10.15 8.77 -4.24
N LYS A 124 -10.18 7.84 -5.20
CA LYS A 124 -11.02 6.63 -5.12
C LYS A 124 -10.23 5.41 -4.67
N ASN A 125 -10.71 4.75 -3.63
CA ASN A 125 -10.15 3.48 -3.18
C ASN A 125 -10.64 2.32 -4.06
N ASP A 126 -9.70 1.67 -4.75
CA ASP A 126 -9.98 0.46 -5.52
C ASP A 126 -10.12 -0.78 -4.59
N PRO A 127 -10.47 -1.98 -5.11
CA PRO A 127 -10.58 -3.19 -4.30
C PRO A 127 -9.30 -3.53 -3.51
N THR A 128 -8.12 -3.24 -4.06
CA THR A 128 -6.83 -3.49 -3.42
C THR A 128 -6.61 -2.55 -2.25
N VAL A 129 -6.90 -1.25 -2.40
CA VAL A 129 -6.83 -0.26 -1.30
C VAL A 129 -7.81 -0.61 -0.19
N ARG A 130 -9.08 -0.94 -0.52
CA ARG A 130 -10.05 -1.37 0.50
C ARG A 130 -9.59 -2.60 1.26
N ARG A 131 -8.97 -3.56 0.56
CA ARG A 131 -8.41 -4.75 1.20
C ARG A 131 -7.23 -4.42 2.11
N GLY A 132 -6.30 -3.60 1.64
CA GLY A 132 -5.17 -3.11 2.42
C GLY A 132 -5.62 -2.39 3.68
N LEU A 133 -6.62 -1.51 3.57
CA LEU A 133 -7.22 -0.80 4.70
C LEU A 133 -7.78 -1.79 5.74
N GLY A 134 -8.49 -2.83 5.30
CA GLY A 134 -9.00 -3.85 6.21
C GLY A 134 -7.89 -4.57 6.99
N PHE A 135 -6.78 -4.94 6.32
CA PHE A 135 -5.63 -5.53 7.01
C PHE A 135 -4.96 -4.53 7.96
N ALA A 136 -4.70 -3.31 7.50
CA ALA A 136 -4.07 -2.25 8.29
C ALA A 136 -4.89 -1.91 9.54
N MET A 137 -6.21 -1.74 9.42
CA MET A 137 -7.11 -1.56 10.56
C MET A 137 -7.06 -2.74 11.52
N SER A 138 -6.98 -3.98 11.03
CA SER A 138 -6.89 -5.17 11.88
C SER A 138 -5.57 -5.28 12.66
N ILE A 139 -4.54 -4.55 12.23
CA ILE A 139 -3.23 -4.42 12.88
C ILE A 139 -3.20 -3.21 13.84
N GLY A 140 -4.20 -2.31 13.78
CA GLY A 140 -4.20 -1.06 14.55
C GLY A 140 -3.33 0.02 13.91
N ALA A 141 -3.33 0.10 12.59
CA ALA A 141 -2.44 0.99 11.85
C ALA A 141 -2.88 2.46 11.86
N SER A 142 -1.91 3.38 11.93
CA SER A 142 -2.13 4.82 11.69
C SER A 142 -2.19 5.14 10.18
N ASP A 143 -1.45 4.37 9.39
CA ASP A 143 -1.25 4.61 7.96
C ASP A 143 -1.27 3.29 7.19
N LEU A 144 -1.94 3.31 6.04
CA LEU A 144 -1.73 2.34 4.98
C LEU A 144 -0.82 2.98 3.94
N ILE A 145 0.26 2.28 3.60
CA ILE A 145 1.20 2.68 2.55
C ILE A 145 1.26 1.58 1.50
N PHE A 146 1.17 1.95 0.23
CA PHE A 146 1.52 1.06 -0.88
C PHE A 146 2.74 1.62 -1.61
N VAL A 147 3.73 0.76 -1.73
CA VAL A 147 4.83 0.86 -2.68
C VAL A 147 4.77 -0.37 -3.59
N ASN A 148 5.52 -0.37 -4.69
CA ASN A 148 5.41 -1.42 -5.69
C ASN A 148 6.79 -1.91 -6.11
N ALA A 149 6.85 -3.16 -6.58
CA ALA A 149 8.06 -3.69 -7.18
C ALA A 149 8.41 -2.93 -8.47
N ALA A 150 7.40 -2.59 -9.27
CA ALA A 150 7.51 -1.71 -10.43
C ALA A 150 6.61 -0.49 -10.22
N THR A 151 7.06 0.72 -10.54
CA THR A 151 6.25 1.93 -10.38
C THR A 151 5.40 2.24 -11.62
N GLY A 152 5.65 1.56 -12.74
CA GLY A 152 4.87 1.70 -13.98
C GLY A 152 3.39 1.39 -13.78
N ILE A 153 2.53 2.33 -14.18
CA ILE A 153 1.07 2.24 -14.00
C ILE A 153 0.49 1.38 -15.12
N ALA A 154 0.00 0.19 -14.76
CA ALA A 154 -0.58 -0.75 -15.70
C ALA A 154 -1.65 -1.64 -15.04
N THR A 155 -2.85 -1.70 -15.64
CA THR A 155 -3.89 -2.64 -15.19
C THR A 155 -3.58 -4.07 -15.65
N ASN A 156 -3.00 -4.22 -16.85
CA ASN A 156 -2.48 -5.48 -17.34
C ASN A 156 -0.96 -5.51 -17.14
N ALA A 157 -0.46 -6.49 -16.37
CA ALA A 157 0.97 -6.64 -16.11
C ALA A 157 1.79 -6.78 -17.41
N ASP A 158 1.21 -7.33 -18.49
CA ASP A 158 1.94 -7.46 -19.76
C ASP A 158 2.35 -6.13 -20.37
N ALA A 159 1.62 -5.05 -20.08
CA ALA A 159 1.99 -3.73 -20.57
C ALA A 159 3.30 -3.22 -19.96
N LEU A 160 3.73 -3.74 -18.80
CA LEU A 160 5.02 -3.37 -18.19
C LEU A 160 6.20 -3.78 -19.09
N ALA A 161 6.10 -4.93 -19.77
CA ALA A 161 7.18 -5.38 -20.64
C ALA A 161 7.32 -4.51 -21.90
N ASP A 162 6.31 -3.71 -22.22
CA ASP A 162 6.27 -2.80 -23.36
C ASP A 162 6.65 -1.35 -22.96
N MET A 163 6.86 -1.07 -21.66
CA MET A 163 7.30 0.24 -21.18
C MET A 163 8.83 0.36 -21.31
N ASP A 164 9.31 1.57 -21.60
CA ASP A 164 10.75 1.85 -21.68
C ASP A 164 11.45 1.64 -20.32
N ASP A 165 10.81 2.08 -19.22
CA ASP A 165 11.29 1.87 -17.86
C ASP A 165 10.13 1.44 -16.94
N PRO A 166 9.75 0.16 -16.89
CA PRO A 166 8.62 -0.28 -16.06
C PRO A 166 8.90 -0.21 -14.55
N ILE A 167 10.16 -0.30 -14.15
CA ILE A 167 10.54 -0.20 -12.74
C ILE A 167 10.37 1.25 -12.30
N GLY A 168 10.81 2.18 -13.15
CA GLY A 168 10.64 3.61 -12.99
C GLY A 168 11.60 4.22 -11.98
N PRO A 169 11.75 5.55 -12.03
CA PRO A 169 12.62 6.27 -11.11
C PRO A 169 12.12 6.12 -9.67
N MET A 170 13.05 6.14 -8.71
CA MET A 170 12.78 6.09 -7.28
C MET A 170 12.11 4.80 -6.75
N ALA A 171 11.92 3.76 -7.56
CA ALA A 171 11.31 2.50 -7.10
C ALA A 171 12.06 1.89 -5.89
N ASP A 172 13.38 1.81 -5.98
CA ASP A 172 14.24 1.33 -4.90
C ASP A 172 14.27 2.26 -3.69
N GLU A 173 14.24 3.57 -3.93
CA GLU A 173 14.19 4.58 -2.86
C GLU A 173 12.87 4.44 -2.09
N ALA A 174 11.73 4.31 -2.77
CA ALA A 174 10.43 4.14 -2.16
C ALA A 174 10.37 2.89 -1.26
N LEU A 175 11.00 1.78 -1.68
CA LEU A 175 11.10 0.57 -0.86
C LEU A 175 11.91 0.82 0.42
N ARG A 176 13.05 1.50 0.32
CA ARG A 176 13.89 1.84 1.47
C ARG A 176 13.20 2.84 2.40
N VAL A 177 12.58 3.87 1.84
CA VAL A 177 11.81 4.87 2.60
C VAL A 177 10.60 4.24 3.29
N ALA A 178 9.88 3.33 2.63
CA ALA A 178 8.78 2.58 3.28
C ALA A 178 9.30 1.72 4.44
N ALA A 179 10.43 1.04 4.24
CA ALA A 179 11.06 0.26 5.30
C ALA A 179 11.47 1.13 6.49
N GLU A 180 12.14 2.24 6.23
CA GLU A 180 12.58 3.19 7.25
C GLU A 180 11.39 3.84 7.97
N PHE A 181 10.36 4.25 7.24
CA PHE A 181 9.14 4.83 7.79
C PHE A 181 8.44 3.85 8.74
N CYS A 182 8.38 2.57 8.37
CA CYS A 182 7.86 1.51 9.21
C CYS A 182 8.75 1.25 10.43
N LEU A 183 10.04 0.97 10.23
CA LEU A 183 10.96 0.62 11.30
C LEU A 183 11.05 1.69 12.39
N SER A 184 11.22 2.96 12.00
CA SER A 184 11.33 4.10 12.92
C SER A 184 10.07 4.33 13.77
N ARG A 185 8.93 3.74 13.39
CA ARG A 185 7.63 3.90 14.07
C ARG A 185 7.04 2.58 14.59
N GLY A 186 7.83 1.49 14.61
CA GLY A 186 7.35 0.17 15.03
C GLY A 186 6.29 -0.45 14.11
N GLY A 187 6.24 0.00 12.86
CA GLY A 187 5.36 -0.48 11.80
C GLY A 187 5.82 -1.76 11.13
N VAL A 188 5.11 -2.13 10.07
CA VAL A 188 5.31 -3.40 9.37
C VAL A 188 5.38 -3.18 7.86
N LEU A 189 6.43 -3.71 7.22
CA LEU A 189 6.56 -3.78 5.77
C LEU A 189 6.21 -5.19 5.29
N ILE A 190 5.21 -5.31 4.43
CA ILE A 190 4.60 -6.56 3.99
C ILE A 190 4.84 -6.76 2.49
N ALA A 191 5.55 -7.84 2.14
CA ALA A 191 5.61 -8.32 0.76
C ALA A 191 4.28 -8.94 0.35
N ALA A 192 3.76 -8.53 -0.82
CA ALA A 192 2.41 -8.84 -1.28
C ALA A 192 2.26 -8.80 -2.82
N TRP A 193 3.37 -8.93 -3.55
CA TRP A 193 3.42 -8.75 -5.00
C TRP A 193 2.82 -9.90 -5.82
N GLY A 194 2.57 -11.07 -5.22
CA GLY A 194 2.05 -12.25 -5.92
C GLY A 194 3.09 -12.95 -6.77
N ALA A 195 2.73 -14.13 -7.31
CA ALA A 195 3.53 -14.75 -8.35
C ALA A 195 3.51 -13.89 -9.63
N PRO A 196 4.61 -13.83 -10.40
CA PRO A 196 4.64 -13.15 -11.69
C PRO A 196 3.58 -13.72 -12.64
N LYS A 197 2.92 -12.84 -13.38
CA LYS A 197 1.84 -13.18 -14.32
C LYS A 197 2.12 -12.63 -15.70
N GLY A 198 1.35 -13.11 -16.67
CA GLY A 198 1.43 -12.66 -18.06
C GLY A 198 2.41 -13.48 -18.90
N LYS A 199 2.80 -12.90 -20.03
CA LYS A 199 3.74 -13.44 -21.01
C LYS A 199 5.10 -13.72 -20.38
N ALA A 200 5.90 -14.54 -21.07
CA ALA A 200 7.21 -14.95 -20.57
C ALA A 200 8.17 -13.78 -20.32
N ALA A 201 8.10 -12.70 -21.13
CA ALA A 201 8.90 -11.50 -20.93
C ALA A 201 8.56 -10.80 -19.61
N THR A 202 7.26 -10.51 -19.38
CA THR A 202 6.73 -9.92 -18.15
C THR A 202 7.12 -10.72 -16.91
N ARG A 203 6.96 -12.06 -16.97
CA ARG A 203 7.30 -12.93 -15.84
C ARG A 203 8.80 -12.85 -15.52
N ARG A 204 9.67 -12.93 -16.53
CA ARG A 204 11.13 -12.80 -16.35
C ARG A 204 11.55 -11.45 -15.78
N LEU A 205 10.96 -10.36 -16.28
CA LEU A 205 11.19 -9.01 -15.78
C LEU A 205 10.84 -8.91 -14.29
N MET A 206 9.66 -9.38 -13.91
CA MET A 206 9.18 -9.29 -12.53
C MET A 206 9.88 -10.25 -11.58
N ASP A 207 10.21 -11.47 -12.01
CA ASP A 207 11.04 -12.39 -11.23
C ASP A 207 12.41 -11.77 -10.90
N SER A 208 13.07 -11.22 -11.93
CA SER A 208 14.37 -10.54 -11.75
C SER A 208 14.24 -9.36 -10.79
N ARG A 209 13.11 -8.65 -10.86
CA ARG A 209 12.83 -7.53 -9.95
C ARG A 209 12.61 -8.01 -8.51
N PHE A 210 11.85 -9.07 -8.29
CA PHE A 210 11.62 -9.60 -6.95
C PHE A 210 12.93 -10.05 -6.31
N GLU A 211 13.78 -10.75 -7.06
CA GLU A 211 15.12 -11.12 -6.61
C GLU A 211 15.97 -9.90 -6.24
N ALA A 212 15.88 -8.81 -7.00
CA ALA A 212 16.56 -7.55 -6.67
C ALA A 212 16.04 -6.93 -5.36
N ILE A 213 14.73 -6.97 -5.12
CA ILE A 213 14.13 -6.49 -3.87
C ILE A 213 14.59 -7.32 -2.68
N LEU A 214 14.65 -8.65 -2.81
CA LEU A 214 15.15 -9.52 -1.74
C LEU A 214 16.64 -9.22 -1.42
N ARG A 215 17.45 -8.87 -2.43
CA ARG A 215 18.85 -8.43 -2.22
C ARG A 215 18.99 -7.12 -1.44
N LEU A 216 17.93 -6.30 -1.34
CA LEU A 216 17.95 -5.09 -0.51
C LEU A 216 18.00 -5.41 0.99
N GLY A 217 17.69 -6.65 1.39
CA GLY A 217 17.78 -7.10 2.77
C GLY A 217 16.76 -6.44 3.71
N LEU A 218 15.62 -5.99 3.18
CA LEU A 218 14.58 -5.32 3.96
C LEU A 218 13.90 -6.29 4.95
N PRO A 219 13.40 -5.81 6.11
CA PRO A 219 12.72 -6.64 7.11
C PRO A 219 11.29 -6.98 6.68
N LEU A 220 11.17 -7.76 5.61
CA LEU A 220 9.89 -8.10 5.00
C LEU A 220 9.09 -9.06 5.87
N ASN A 221 7.79 -8.80 5.93
CA ASN A 221 6.79 -9.71 6.45
C ASN A 221 5.94 -10.24 5.30
N VAL A 222 5.22 -11.33 5.52
CA VAL A 222 4.23 -11.85 4.57
C VAL A 222 2.95 -12.21 5.30
N LEU A 223 1.82 -12.05 4.62
CA LEU A 223 0.55 -12.59 5.11
C LEU A 223 0.45 -14.10 4.86
N ARG A 224 0.91 -14.53 3.68
CA ARG A 224 0.95 -15.92 3.24
C ARG A 224 1.88 -16.05 2.03
N LEU A 225 2.51 -17.22 1.90
CA LEU A 225 3.25 -17.61 0.70
C LEU A 225 2.42 -18.59 -0.13
N THR A 226 2.57 -18.52 -1.45
CA THR A 226 2.11 -19.58 -2.36
C THR A 226 2.93 -20.86 -2.14
N GLY A 227 2.48 -21.99 -2.68
CA GLY A 227 3.28 -23.23 -2.70
C GLY A 227 4.61 -23.10 -3.45
N SER A 228 4.72 -22.11 -4.36
CA SER A 228 5.94 -21.76 -5.08
C SER A 228 6.79 -20.69 -4.38
N GLY A 229 6.43 -20.28 -3.16
CA GLY A 229 7.23 -19.36 -2.34
C GLY A 229 7.03 -17.86 -2.60
N TYR A 230 6.08 -17.46 -3.44
CA TYR A 230 5.78 -16.03 -3.67
C TYR A 230 4.83 -15.48 -2.59
N PRO A 231 4.98 -14.21 -2.18
CA PRO A 231 4.04 -13.58 -1.25
C PRO A 231 2.69 -13.38 -1.94
N GLU A 232 1.61 -13.90 -1.37
CA GLU A 232 0.29 -13.79 -1.99
C GLU A 232 -0.28 -12.37 -1.97
N HIS A 233 -0.95 -11.98 -3.06
CA HIS A 233 -1.63 -10.70 -3.15
C HIS A 233 -2.84 -10.64 -2.17
N PRO A 234 -3.02 -9.54 -1.41
CA PRO A 234 -3.96 -9.47 -0.29
C PRO A 234 -5.43 -9.62 -0.69
N LEU A 235 -5.78 -9.28 -1.94
CA LEU A 235 -7.16 -9.20 -2.42
C LEU A 235 -8.01 -10.45 -2.13
N ARG A 236 -7.41 -11.65 -2.17
CA ARG A 236 -8.11 -12.93 -1.96
C ARG A 236 -7.75 -13.64 -0.65
N LEU A 237 -6.94 -13.01 0.19
CA LEU A 237 -6.54 -13.60 1.46
C LEU A 237 -7.67 -13.49 2.50
N PRO A 238 -7.82 -14.41 3.46
CA PRO A 238 -8.72 -14.24 4.60
C PRO A 238 -8.35 -13.03 5.46
N ALA A 239 -9.35 -12.30 6.00
CA ALA A 239 -9.13 -11.06 6.75
C ALA A 239 -8.47 -11.25 8.14
N LYS A 240 -8.48 -12.48 8.65
CA LYS A 240 -7.91 -12.81 9.97
C LYS A 240 -6.41 -13.05 9.93
N LEU A 241 -5.80 -13.12 8.74
CA LEU A 241 -4.34 -13.29 8.65
C LEU A 241 -3.62 -12.12 9.32
N ARG A 242 -2.46 -12.42 9.88
CA ARG A 242 -1.54 -11.43 10.46
C ARG A 242 -0.18 -11.59 9.78
N PRO A 243 0.53 -10.47 9.55
CA PRO A 243 1.86 -10.53 8.96
C PRO A 243 2.79 -11.31 9.88
N VAL A 244 3.61 -12.17 9.28
CA VAL A 244 4.69 -12.87 9.97
C VAL A 244 6.03 -12.53 9.31
N PRO A 245 7.14 -12.50 10.06
CA PRO A 245 8.45 -12.25 9.49
C PRO A 245 8.77 -13.26 8.39
N TRP A 246 9.19 -12.76 7.22
CA TRP A 246 9.56 -13.61 6.09
C TRP A 246 11.06 -13.89 6.11
N ARG A 247 11.43 -15.14 6.41
CA ARG A 247 12.81 -15.62 6.28
C ARG A 247 13.06 -16.05 4.83
N TYR A 248 13.32 -15.10 3.96
CA TYR A 248 13.70 -15.38 2.58
C TYR A 248 15.23 -15.56 2.46
N PRO A 249 15.71 -16.40 1.52
CA PRO A 249 17.14 -16.51 1.26
C PRO A 249 17.69 -15.16 0.82
N GLN A 250 18.63 -14.59 1.57
CA GLN A 250 19.43 -13.48 1.08
C GLN A 250 20.60 -14.05 0.27
N PRO A 251 20.81 -13.59 -0.97
CA PRO A 251 22.04 -13.91 -1.67
C PRO A 251 23.22 -13.47 -0.81
N ARG A 252 24.16 -14.39 -0.54
CA ARG A 252 25.36 -14.07 0.22
C ARG A 252 26.01 -12.86 -0.44
N LEU A 253 26.05 -11.73 0.25
CA LEU A 253 26.93 -10.63 -0.11
C LEU A 253 28.32 -11.24 -0.21
N GLN A 254 28.89 -11.30 -1.42
CA GLN A 254 30.28 -11.70 -1.54
C GLN A 254 31.06 -10.68 -0.74
N SER A 255 31.64 -11.12 0.38
CA SER A 255 32.60 -10.32 1.12
C SER A 255 33.76 -10.08 0.15
N HIS A 256 33.83 -8.90 -0.44
CA HIS A 256 35.07 -8.45 -1.03
C HIS A 256 36.06 -8.33 0.14
N SER A 257 36.88 -9.37 0.34
CA SER A 257 38.09 -9.24 1.12
C SER A 257 38.88 -8.09 0.52
N PRO A 258 39.30 -7.08 1.30
CA PRO A 258 40.24 -6.10 0.79
C PRO A 258 41.49 -6.88 0.38
N VAL A 259 41.83 -6.81 -0.90
CA VAL A 259 43.13 -7.24 -1.39
C VAL A 259 44.12 -6.29 -0.71
N LEU A 260 44.79 -6.77 0.34
CA LEU A 260 45.98 -6.11 0.85
C LEU A 260 47.01 -6.19 -0.27
N VAL A 261 47.17 -5.09 -0.99
CA VAL A 261 48.34 -4.86 -1.82
C VAL A 261 49.50 -4.71 -0.85
N THR A 262 50.20 -5.81 -0.56
CA THR A 262 51.53 -5.74 0.01
C THR A 262 52.42 -5.14 -1.07
N GLY A 263 52.68 -3.84 -0.95
CA GLY A 263 53.74 -3.21 -1.72
C GLY A 263 55.06 -3.78 -1.25
N ASP A 264 55.69 -4.58 -2.10
CA ASP A 264 57.11 -4.87 -1.99
C ASP A 264 57.87 -3.58 -2.30
N LEU A 265 58.18 -2.83 -1.23
CA LEU A 265 59.40 -2.03 -1.21
C LEU A 265 60.52 -2.99 -0.88
N LEU A 266 61.40 -3.25 -1.86
CA LEU A 266 62.86 -3.39 -1.73
C LEU A 266 63.43 -4.02 -3.01
N GLY A 267 64.33 -3.30 -3.68
CA GLY A 267 65.09 -3.75 -4.86
C GLY A 267 65.44 -2.61 -5.79
#